data_AF-A0A2E1I2Y8-F1
#
_entry.id   AF-A0A2E1I2Y8-F1
#
_cell.length_a   1.000
_cell.length_b   1.000
_cell.length_c   1.000
_cell.angle_alpha   90.00
_cell.angle_beta   90.00
_cell.angle_gamma   90.00
#
_symmetry.space_group_name_H-M   'P 1'
#
loop_
_entity.id
_entity.type
_entity.pdbx_description
1 polymer ?
#
loop_
_entity_poly.entity_id
_entity_poly.type
_entity_poly.pdbx_seq_one_letter_code
_entity_poly.pdbx_strand_id
1 'polypeptide(L)'
;MKNFLFYFLLFSISVNYSQEKEDLFSLISNEDKKIELLPERMIFTQSLLWGKKGLLRKTGISELNLENRQKELRLRKSMLTAHQAIGYLTLASMIAQGIIGGKLYNGDESLRSTHNTMGKVVNIGYFTGAGLSLFSPPPLINKKKSKGFDSIKAHKILATVHFSAMVATNHYKYRDKKIHKAAAYTAFASYATAVIVLKF
;
A
#
# COMPACT_ATOMS: atom_id res chain seq x y z
N MET A 1 -24.18 -27.61 2.06
CA MET A 1 -22.77 -27.19 2.28
C MET A 1 -22.30 -26.02 1.41
N LYS A 2 -23.03 -25.60 0.36
CA LYS A 2 -22.59 -24.53 -0.55
C LYS A 2 -22.85 -23.09 -0.03
N ASN A 3 -23.78 -22.92 0.91
CA ASN A 3 -24.15 -21.61 1.43
C ASN A 3 -23.35 -21.22 2.69
N PHE A 4 -22.73 -22.17 3.38
CA PHE A 4 -21.99 -21.92 4.63
C PHE A 4 -20.64 -21.21 4.38
N LEU A 5 -20.01 -21.49 3.23
CA LEU A 5 -18.78 -20.81 2.79
C LEU A 5 -19.01 -19.32 2.48
N PHE A 6 -20.22 -18.93 2.11
CA PHE A 6 -20.55 -17.53 1.80
C PHE A 6 -20.73 -16.70 3.08
N TYR A 7 -21.31 -17.30 4.14
CA TYR A 7 -21.45 -16.63 5.44
C TYR A 7 -20.12 -16.54 6.21
N PHE A 8 -19.19 -17.48 6.04
CA PHE A 8 -17.85 -17.40 6.63
C PHE A 8 -17.00 -16.27 6.02
N LEU A 9 -17.20 -15.97 4.73
CA LEU A 9 -16.52 -14.87 4.03
C LEU A 9 -17.02 -13.49 4.47
N LEU A 10 -18.32 -13.36 4.81
CA LEU A 10 -18.93 -12.11 5.29
C LEU A 10 -18.60 -11.80 6.76
N PHE A 11 -18.24 -12.80 7.58
CA PHE A 11 -17.90 -12.60 8.99
C PHE A 11 -16.45 -12.11 9.22
N SER A 12 -15.60 -12.13 8.17
CA SER A 12 -14.19 -11.73 8.26
C SER A 12 -13.93 -10.24 7.99
N ILE A 13 -14.98 -9.43 7.76
CA ILE A 13 -14.89 -7.97 7.57
C ILE A 13 -15.16 -7.25 8.91
N SER A 14 -14.72 -7.82 10.02
CA SER A 14 -14.49 -7.05 11.23
C SER A 14 -13.25 -6.18 10.99
N VAL A 15 -13.49 -4.97 10.46
CA VAL A 15 -12.49 -3.92 10.34
C VAL A 15 -12.03 -3.58 11.77
N ASN A 16 -10.90 -4.17 12.19
CA ASN A 16 -10.21 -3.76 13.41
C ASN A 16 -9.64 -2.35 13.20
N TYR A 17 -10.47 -1.36 13.48
CA TYR A 17 -10.18 0.06 13.29
C TYR A 17 -9.85 0.78 14.60
N SER A 18 -9.09 0.21 15.52
CA SER A 18 -8.79 0.94 16.77
C SER A 18 -7.54 0.49 17.51
N GLN A 19 -6.35 0.78 16.98
CA GLN A 19 -5.13 0.69 17.80
C GLN A 19 -4.17 1.88 17.66
N GLU A 20 -4.54 2.91 16.88
CA GLU A 20 -3.70 4.10 16.69
C GLU A 20 -4.27 5.37 17.34
N LYS A 21 -5.58 5.41 17.64
CA LYS A 21 -6.20 6.59 18.29
C LYS A 21 -5.83 6.70 19.77
N GLU A 22 -5.79 5.58 20.50
CA GLU A 22 -5.37 5.57 21.90
C GLU A 22 -3.91 5.97 22.10
N ASP A 23 -3.04 5.63 21.15
CA ASP A 23 -1.59 5.85 21.26
C ASP A 23 -1.25 7.35 21.25
N LEU A 24 -1.93 8.15 20.41
CA LEU A 24 -1.67 9.59 20.33
C LEU A 24 -2.21 10.36 21.53
N PHE A 25 -3.42 10.07 21.99
CA PHE A 25 -3.99 10.75 23.15
C PHE A 25 -3.26 10.38 24.45
N SER A 26 -2.85 9.12 24.62
CA SER A 26 -2.08 8.69 25.81
C SER A 26 -0.67 9.25 25.88
N LEU A 27 -0.05 9.58 24.73
CA LEU A 27 1.27 10.22 24.68
C LEU A 27 1.22 11.73 24.94
N ILE A 28 0.07 12.38 24.70
CA ILE A 28 -0.14 13.80 25.04
C ILE A 28 -0.41 13.96 26.56
N SER A 29 -0.98 12.96 27.23
CA SER A 29 -1.30 13.00 28.66
C SER A 29 -0.10 12.85 29.61
N ASN A 30 1.12 12.61 29.12
CA ASN A 30 2.32 12.49 29.95
C ASN A 30 3.20 13.74 29.79
N GLU A 31 3.07 14.69 30.72
CA GLU A 31 3.42 16.12 30.60
C GLU A 31 4.91 16.52 30.53
N ASP A 32 5.91 15.62 30.55
CA ASP A 32 7.32 16.05 30.75
C ASP A 32 8.32 15.71 29.62
N LYS A 33 7.87 15.42 28.39
CA LYS A 33 8.79 15.26 27.24
C LYS A 33 8.39 16.16 26.08
N LYS A 34 9.32 17.03 25.66
CA LYS A 34 9.23 17.83 24.42
C LYS A 34 8.87 16.89 23.27
N ILE A 35 7.61 16.92 22.82
CA ILE A 35 7.10 15.98 21.81
C ILE A 35 7.80 16.28 20.49
N GLU A 36 8.56 15.32 19.97
CA GLU A 36 9.08 15.42 18.61
C GLU A 36 7.94 15.27 17.60
N LEU A 37 7.71 16.34 16.82
CA LEU A 37 6.59 16.41 15.88
C LEU A 37 6.80 15.58 14.60
N LEU A 38 8.05 15.23 14.29
CA LEU A 38 8.42 14.44 13.12
C LEU A 38 9.33 13.29 13.54
N PRO A 39 9.27 12.14 12.84
CA PRO A 39 10.14 11.03 13.16
C PRO A 39 11.57 11.31 12.68
N GLU A 40 12.54 10.70 13.36
CA GLU A 40 13.98 10.79 13.01
C GLU A 40 14.28 10.36 11.56
N ARG A 41 13.54 9.38 11.04
CA ARG A 41 13.76 8.79 9.71
C ARG A 41 12.47 8.81 8.89
N MET A 42 12.59 9.31 7.67
CA MET A 42 11.54 9.39 6.67
C MET A 42 12.05 8.82 5.34
N ILE A 43 11.15 8.26 4.53
CA ILE A 43 11.48 7.94 3.13
C ILE A 43 11.59 9.24 2.31
N PHE A 44 12.23 9.16 1.15
CA PHE A 44 12.50 10.33 0.30
C PHE A 44 11.26 11.18 0.02
N THR A 45 10.16 10.58 -0.42
CA THR A 45 8.88 11.26 -0.72
C THR A 45 8.31 11.97 0.52
N GLN A 46 8.38 11.32 1.68
CA GLN A 46 7.94 11.90 2.94
C GLN A 46 8.79 13.10 3.35
N SER A 47 10.11 12.96 3.27
CA SER A 47 11.04 14.05 3.58
C SER A 47 10.85 15.24 2.63
N LEU A 48 10.67 14.96 1.34
CA LEU A 48 10.48 15.97 0.30
C LEU A 48 9.19 16.78 0.50
N LEU A 49 8.08 16.13 0.84
CA LEU A 49 6.79 16.81 1.02
C LEU A 49 6.58 17.37 2.43
N TRP A 50 6.82 16.56 3.46
CA TRP A 50 6.34 16.78 4.83
C TRP A 50 7.44 17.11 5.86
N GLY A 51 8.71 16.90 5.50
CA GLY A 51 9.85 17.10 6.39
C GLY A 51 10.00 18.56 6.84
N LYS A 52 10.94 18.83 7.76
CA LYS A 52 11.17 20.20 8.30
C LYS A 52 11.38 21.27 7.22
N LYS A 53 12.03 20.90 6.11
CA LYS A 53 12.25 21.74 4.91
C LYS A 53 11.45 21.26 3.69
N GLY A 54 10.40 20.47 3.92
CA GLY A 54 9.57 19.88 2.86
C GLY A 54 8.72 20.92 2.15
N LEU A 55 8.24 20.58 0.96
CA LEU A 55 7.47 21.48 0.10
C LEU A 55 6.25 22.08 0.81
N LEU A 56 5.49 21.28 1.56
CA LEU A 56 4.28 21.74 2.24
C LEU A 56 4.57 22.69 3.42
N ARG A 57 5.79 22.64 3.97
CA ARG A 57 6.25 23.61 4.97
C ARG A 57 6.63 24.92 4.29
N LYS A 58 7.37 24.83 3.19
CA LYS A 58 7.86 26.00 2.45
C LYS A 58 6.74 26.84 1.85
N THR A 59 5.63 26.21 1.45
CA THR A 59 4.46 26.91 0.89
C THR A 59 3.51 27.45 1.96
N GLY A 60 3.76 27.20 3.25
CA GLY A 60 2.85 27.59 4.33
C GLY A 60 1.56 26.76 4.44
N ILE A 61 1.35 25.77 3.56
CA ILE A 61 0.12 24.94 3.56
C ILE A 61 -0.01 24.14 4.86
N SER A 62 1.12 23.71 5.43
CA SER A 62 1.14 22.94 6.65
C SER A 62 2.35 23.38 7.45
N GLU A 63 2.21 24.34 8.35
CA GLU A 63 3.30 24.72 9.26
C GLU A 63 3.59 23.61 10.27
N LEU A 64 4.84 23.52 10.76
CA LEU A 64 5.22 22.48 11.70
C LEU A 64 4.84 22.86 13.14
N ASN A 65 3.58 22.63 13.49
CA ASN A 65 3.03 22.80 14.84
C ASN A 65 2.11 21.61 15.21
N LEU A 66 1.67 21.54 16.46
CA LEU A 66 0.84 20.43 16.97
C LEU A 66 -0.48 20.28 16.20
N GLU A 67 -1.16 21.38 15.90
CA GLU A 67 -2.45 21.38 15.23
C GLU A 67 -2.36 20.78 13.82
N ASN A 68 -1.40 21.26 13.02
CA ASN A 68 -1.19 20.77 11.66
C ASN A 68 -0.69 19.32 11.66
N ARG A 69 0.14 18.93 12.64
CA ARG A 69 0.53 17.52 12.79
C ARG A 69 -0.65 16.62 13.10
N GLN A 70 -1.61 17.07 13.91
CA GLN A 70 -2.84 16.30 14.13
C GLN A 70 -3.65 16.13 12.83
N LYS A 71 -3.78 17.19 12.01
CA LYS A 71 -4.44 17.13 10.69
C LYS A 71 -3.72 16.17 9.74
N GLU A 72 -2.39 16.25 9.68
CA GLU A 72 -1.56 15.37 8.87
C GLU A 72 -1.68 13.89 9.26
N LEU A 73 -1.83 13.58 10.55
CA LEU A 73 -2.01 12.19 10.99
C LEU A 73 -3.40 11.65 10.67
N ARG A 74 -4.43 12.51 10.74
CA ARG A 74 -5.77 12.15 10.24
C ARG A 74 -5.72 11.87 8.74
N LEU A 75 -5.02 12.72 7.97
CA LEU A 75 -4.81 12.51 6.54
C LEU A 75 -4.03 11.22 6.26
N ARG A 76 -2.93 10.98 6.98
CA ARG A 76 -2.15 9.73 6.89
C ARG A 76 -3.05 8.52 7.09
N LYS A 77 -3.87 8.52 8.15
CA LYS A 77 -4.81 7.44 8.43
C LYS A 77 -5.75 7.21 7.24
N SER A 78 -6.38 8.26 6.72
CA SER A 78 -7.27 8.16 5.56
C SER A 78 -6.55 7.63 4.32
N MET A 79 -5.34 8.11 4.03
CA MET A 79 -4.55 7.65 2.88
C MET A 79 -4.16 6.17 3.01
N LEU A 80 -3.78 5.72 4.21
CA LEU A 80 -3.39 4.33 4.44
C LEU A 80 -4.61 3.38 4.44
N THR A 81 -5.76 3.82 4.96
CA THR A 81 -7.02 3.07 4.83
C THR A 81 -7.42 2.93 3.37
N ALA A 82 -7.31 4.01 2.58
CA ALA A 82 -7.57 3.96 1.14
C ALA A 82 -6.56 3.07 0.41
N HIS A 83 -5.27 3.12 0.77
CA HIS A 83 -4.24 2.22 0.25
C HIS A 83 -4.60 0.75 0.48
N GLN A 84 -5.08 0.39 1.66
CA GLN A 84 -5.52 -0.98 1.97
C GLN A 84 -6.75 -1.39 1.15
N ALA A 85 -7.77 -0.53 1.07
CA ALA A 85 -9.00 -0.82 0.32
C ALA A 85 -8.73 -1.01 -1.18
N ILE A 86 -8.01 -0.06 -1.79
CA ILE A 86 -7.56 -0.16 -3.19
C ILE A 86 -6.61 -1.36 -3.34
N GLY A 87 -5.84 -1.66 -2.30
CA GLY A 87 -4.93 -2.79 -2.25
C GLY A 87 -5.63 -4.13 -2.50
N TYR A 88 -6.73 -4.38 -1.78
CA TYR A 88 -7.57 -5.56 -1.95
C TYR A 88 -8.30 -5.59 -3.30
N LEU A 89 -8.84 -4.45 -3.73
CA LEU A 89 -9.50 -4.35 -5.05
C LEU A 89 -8.52 -4.66 -6.19
N THR A 90 -7.29 -4.17 -6.09
CA THR A 90 -6.22 -4.43 -7.06
C THR A 90 -5.83 -5.90 -7.04
N LEU A 91 -5.72 -6.54 -5.85
CA LEU A 91 -5.46 -7.98 -5.75
C LEU A 91 -6.52 -8.80 -6.49
N ALA A 92 -7.80 -8.54 -6.23
CA ALA A 92 -8.90 -9.23 -6.92
C ALA A 92 -8.84 -9.04 -8.44
N SER A 93 -8.53 -7.82 -8.88
CA SER A 93 -8.36 -7.49 -10.30
C SER A 93 -7.15 -8.21 -10.92
N MET A 94 -6.03 -8.35 -10.20
CA MET A 94 -4.86 -9.11 -10.64
C MET A 94 -5.16 -10.60 -10.79
N ILE A 95 -5.95 -11.20 -9.88
CA ILE A 95 -6.39 -12.59 -9.99
C ILE A 95 -7.20 -12.79 -11.28
N ALA A 96 -8.21 -11.94 -11.50
CA ALA A 96 -9.04 -12.00 -12.70
C ALA A 96 -8.20 -11.79 -13.98
N GLN A 97 -7.33 -10.78 -14.01
CA GLN A 97 -6.43 -10.53 -15.13
C GLN A 97 -5.48 -11.72 -15.38
N GLY A 98 -4.99 -12.37 -14.31
CA GLY A 98 -4.11 -13.53 -14.38
C GLY A 98 -4.78 -14.75 -15.01
N ILE A 99 -6.05 -15.03 -14.64
CA ILE A 99 -6.85 -16.10 -15.24
C ILE A 99 -7.05 -15.84 -16.74
N ILE A 100 -7.45 -14.62 -17.11
CA ILE A 100 -7.64 -14.21 -18.50
C ILE A 100 -6.30 -14.29 -19.26
N GLY A 101 -5.21 -13.84 -18.66
CA GLY A 101 -3.86 -13.90 -19.23
C GLY A 101 -3.39 -15.35 -19.45
N GLY A 102 -3.76 -16.27 -18.57
CA GLY A 102 -3.50 -17.71 -18.75
C GLY A 102 -4.19 -18.28 -19.98
N LYS A 103 -5.48 -17.99 -20.17
CA LYS A 103 -6.24 -18.42 -21.36
C LYS A 103 -5.65 -17.83 -22.65
N LEU A 104 -5.31 -16.55 -22.62
CA LEU A 104 -4.66 -15.85 -23.73
C LEU A 104 -3.27 -16.42 -24.06
N TYR A 105 -2.52 -16.85 -23.05
CA TYR A 105 -1.24 -17.53 -23.27
C TYR A 105 -1.42 -18.88 -23.97
N ASN A 106 -2.53 -19.56 -23.71
CA ASN A 106 -2.90 -20.85 -24.29
C ASN A 106 -3.64 -20.74 -25.64
N GLY A 107 -3.71 -19.55 -26.25
CA GLY A 107 -4.18 -19.36 -27.63
C GLY A 107 -5.56 -18.70 -27.80
N ASP A 108 -6.28 -18.42 -26.71
CA ASP A 108 -7.58 -17.73 -26.80
C ASP A 108 -7.40 -16.22 -27.00
N GLU A 109 -7.11 -15.83 -28.25
CA GLU A 109 -6.87 -14.42 -28.62
C GLU A 109 -8.12 -13.54 -28.53
N SER A 110 -9.33 -14.12 -28.46
CA SER A 110 -10.58 -13.35 -28.26
C SER A 110 -10.56 -12.54 -26.96
N LEU A 111 -9.80 -13.00 -25.96
CA LEU A 111 -9.65 -12.36 -24.66
C LEU A 111 -8.59 -11.26 -24.62
N ARG A 112 -7.88 -10.99 -25.72
CA ARG A 112 -6.79 -9.99 -25.78
C ARG A 112 -7.22 -8.61 -25.33
N SER A 113 -8.38 -8.14 -25.81
CA SER A 113 -8.93 -6.83 -25.45
C SER A 113 -9.26 -6.78 -23.96
N THR A 114 -9.96 -7.80 -23.45
CA THR A 114 -10.32 -7.92 -22.04
C THR A 114 -9.09 -7.94 -21.13
N HIS A 115 -8.05 -8.71 -21.49
CA HIS A 115 -6.79 -8.74 -20.75
C HIS A 115 -6.12 -7.37 -20.70
N ASN A 116 -6.09 -6.66 -21.83
CA ASN A 116 -5.51 -5.32 -21.90
C ASN A 116 -6.28 -4.30 -21.05
N THR A 117 -7.61 -4.34 -21.08
CA THR A 117 -8.47 -3.46 -20.27
C THR A 117 -8.29 -3.74 -18.78
N MET A 118 -8.30 -5.02 -18.37
CA MET A 118 -8.02 -5.41 -16.99
C MET A 118 -6.61 -4.98 -16.55
N GLY A 119 -5.62 -5.08 -17.44
CA GLY A 119 -4.27 -4.56 -17.21
C GLY A 119 -4.23 -3.06 -16.91
N LYS A 120 -5.06 -2.25 -17.60
CA LYS A 120 -5.19 -0.82 -17.29
C LYS A 120 -5.80 -0.60 -15.90
N VAL A 121 -6.87 -1.33 -15.57
CA VAL A 121 -7.52 -1.25 -14.25
C VAL A 121 -6.53 -1.60 -13.13
N VAL A 122 -5.80 -2.71 -13.28
CA VAL A 122 -4.77 -3.12 -12.31
C VAL A 122 -3.68 -2.07 -12.19
N ASN A 123 -3.15 -1.53 -13.29
CA ASN A 123 -2.12 -0.49 -13.23
C ASN A 123 -2.61 0.78 -12.51
N ILE A 124 -3.82 1.25 -12.83
CA ILE A 124 -4.39 2.43 -12.18
C ILE A 124 -4.56 2.18 -10.68
N GLY A 125 -5.18 1.06 -10.30
CA GLY A 125 -5.35 0.68 -8.89
C GLY A 125 -4.01 0.56 -8.16
N TYR A 126 -3.07 -0.17 -8.74
CA TYR A 126 -1.74 -0.40 -8.18
C TYR A 126 -0.97 0.91 -7.94
N PHE A 127 -0.84 1.77 -8.95
CA PHE A 127 -0.06 3.00 -8.83
C PHE A 127 -0.78 4.05 -7.97
N THR A 128 -2.11 4.08 -7.97
CA THR A 128 -2.89 4.90 -7.02
C THR A 128 -2.63 4.44 -5.59
N GLY A 129 -2.71 3.13 -5.33
CA GLY A 129 -2.38 2.53 -4.04
C GLY A 129 -0.95 2.86 -3.61
N ALA A 130 0.03 2.67 -4.49
CA ALA A 130 1.43 2.99 -4.21
C ALA A 130 1.61 4.48 -3.86
N GLY A 131 0.96 5.38 -4.60
CA GLY A 131 0.97 6.82 -4.33
C GLY A 131 0.43 7.16 -2.94
N LEU A 132 -0.72 6.60 -2.56
CA LEU A 132 -1.30 6.81 -1.22
C LEU A 132 -0.36 6.40 -0.09
N SER A 133 0.40 5.31 -0.25
CA SER A 133 1.38 4.89 0.76
C SER A 133 2.62 5.78 0.76
N LEU A 134 3.25 5.98 -0.41
CA LEU A 134 4.53 6.69 -0.54
C LEU A 134 4.44 8.18 -0.21
N PHE A 135 3.33 8.84 -0.53
CA PHE A 135 3.16 10.28 -0.31
C PHE A 135 2.42 10.60 0.99
N SER A 136 2.03 9.60 1.79
CA SER A 136 1.38 9.82 3.09
C SER A 136 2.26 10.62 4.06
N PRO A 137 1.69 11.53 4.87
CA PRO A 137 2.43 12.22 5.93
C PRO A 137 3.16 11.24 6.84
N PRO A 138 4.36 11.55 7.35
CA PRO A 138 5.12 10.63 8.20
C PRO A 138 4.40 10.35 9.53
N PRO A 139 4.59 9.16 10.13
CA PRO A 139 4.05 8.84 11.46
C PRO A 139 4.71 9.73 12.54
N LEU A 140 4.08 9.91 13.69
CA LEU A 140 4.64 10.75 14.77
C LEU A 140 5.90 10.18 15.39
N ILE A 141 5.86 8.91 15.74
CA ILE A 141 6.95 8.22 16.40
C ILE A 141 7.29 7.03 15.53
N ASN A 142 8.58 6.82 15.27
CA ASN A 142 9.03 5.49 14.91
C ASN A 142 8.77 4.63 16.14
N LYS A 143 7.56 4.03 16.28
CA LYS A 143 7.26 3.04 17.34
C LYS A 143 8.51 2.21 17.49
N LYS A 144 9.14 2.27 18.68
CA LYS A 144 10.44 1.65 18.99
C LYS A 144 10.59 0.44 18.10
N LYS A 145 11.43 0.53 17.06
CA LYS A 145 11.56 -0.54 16.06
C LYS A 145 11.66 -1.83 16.85
N SER A 146 10.72 -2.75 16.67
CA SER A 146 10.89 -4.10 17.20
C SER A 146 12.30 -4.52 16.79
N LYS A 147 13.11 -4.98 17.74
CA LYS A 147 14.51 -5.35 17.45
C LYS A 147 14.59 -6.50 16.41
N GLY A 148 13.49 -7.18 16.11
CA GLY A 148 13.38 -8.31 15.19
C GLY A 148 12.67 -8.02 13.86
N PHE A 149 12.53 -9.04 13.02
CA PHE A 149 11.76 -8.99 11.78
C PHE A 149 10.25 -8.95 12.10
N ASP A 150 9.53 -8.00 11.53
CA ASP A 150 8.08 -7.84 11.73
C ASP A 150 7.34 -7.75 10.39
N SER A 151 6.02 -7.90 10.45
CA SER A 151 5.11 -7.83 9.30
C SER A 151 5.28 -6.57 8.45
N ILE A 152 5.61 -5.43 9.07
CA ILE A 152 5.82 -4.16 8.37
C ILE A 152 7.13 -4.18 7.58
N LYS A 153 8.21 -4.71 8.16
CA LYS A 153 9.49 -4.89 7.45
C LYS A 153 9.33 -5.88 6.30
N ALA A 154 8.63 -7.00 6.52
CA ALA A 154 8.31 -7.97 5.49
C ALA A 154 7.55 -7.31 4.33
N HIS A 155 6.49 -6.55 4.64
CA HIS A 155 5.73 -5.82 3.63
C HIS A 155 6.61 -4.85 2.83
N LYS A 156 7.52 -4.09 3.47
CA LYS A 156 8.41 -3.14 2.75
C LYS A 156 9.37 -3.84 1.78
N ILE A 157 9.89 -5.00 2.15
CA ILE A 157 10.74 -5.81 1.26
C ILE A 157 9.91 -6.30 0.08
N LEU A 158 8.75 -6.90 0.35
CA LEU A 158 7.83 -7.37 -0.68
C LEU A 158 7.34 -6.21 -1.57
N ALA A 159 7.20 -5.01 -1.01
CA ALA A 159 6.84 -3.81 -1.76
C ALA A 159 7.89 -3.41 -2.79
N THR A 160 9.17 -3.57 -2.45
CA THR A 160 10.26 -3.36 -3.41
C THR A 160 10.20 -4.38 -4.54
N VAL A 161 9.92 -5.64 -4.23
CA VAL A 161 9.80 -6.73 -5.22
C VAL A 161 8.58 -6.53 -6.12
N HIS A 162 7.38 -6.34 -5.55
CA HIS A 162 6.16 -6.21 -6.35
C HIS A 162 6.15 -4.93 -7.18
N PHE A 163 6.73 -3.83 -6.68
CA PHE A 163 6.89 -2.60 -7.47
C PHE A 163 7.79 -2.81 -8.68
N SER A 164 8.97 -3.39 -8.47
CA SER A 164 9.91 -3.68 -9.56
C SER A 164 9.29 -4.62 -10.59
N ALA A 165 8.59 -5.66 -10.13
CA ALA A 165 7.90 -6.61 -11.00
C ALA A 165 6.74 -5.98 -11.78
N MET A 166 5.97 -5.05 -11.19
CA MET A 166 4.93 -4.31 -11.90
C MET A 166 5.51 -3.41 -13.00
N VAL A 167 6.63 -2.74 -12.73
CA VAL A 167 7.33 -1.94 -13.76
C VAL A 167 7.82 -2.85 -14.88
N ALA A 168 8.47 -3.98 -14.55
CA ALA A 168 8.94 -4.95 -15.53
C ALA A 168 7.79 -5.53 -16.37
N THR A 169 6.67 -5.90 -15.73
CA THR A 169 5.47 -6.43 -16.42
C THR A 169 4.99 -5.46 -17.50
N ASN A 170 4.97 -4.15 -17.21
CA ASN A 170 4.57 -3.13 -18.17
C ASN A 170 5.63 -2.88 -19.25
N HIS A 171 6.91 -2.81 -18.86
CA HIS A 171 8.02 -2.60 -19.78
C HIS A 171 8.11 -3.70 -20.86
N TYR A 172 7.93 -4.96 -20.46
CA TYR A 172 8.06 -6.11 -21.36
C TYR A 172 6.76 -6.49 -22.08
N LYS A 173 5.64 -5.82 -21.82
CA LYS A 173 4.31 -6.14 -22.36
C LYS A 173 4.29 -6.39 -23.88
N TYR A 174 5.03 -5.58 -24.64
CA TYR A 174 5.13 -5.68 -26.11
C TYR A 174 6.52 -6.08 -26.60
N ARG A 175 7.44 -6.40 -25.68
CA ARG A 175 8.85 -6.69 -26.00
C ARG A 175 9.15 -8.18 -25.89
N ASP A 176 8.69 -8.81 -24.82
CA ASP A 176 8.94 -10.23 -24.56
C ASP A 176 7.79 -10.84 -23.74
N LYS A 177 7.05 -11.75 -24.36
CA LYS A 177 5.89 -12.44 -23.75
C LYS A 177 6.31 -13.32 -22.57
N LYS A 178 7.51 -13.93 -22.60
CA LYS A 178 8.01 -14.80 -21.54
C LYS A 178 8.40 -13.97 -20.32
N ILE A 179 9.15 -12.88 -20.52
CA ILE A 179 9.54 -11.98 -19.42
C ILE A 179 8.31 -11.27 -18.85
N HIS A 180 7.39 -10.78 -19.69
CA HIS A 180 6.12 -10.20 -19.23
C HIS A 180 5.35 -11.17 -18.31
N LYS A 181 5.23 -12.44 -18.71
CA LYS A 181 4.55 -13.47 -17.92
C LYS A 181 5.26 -13.75 -16.58
N ALA A 182 6.58 -13.91 -16.60
CA ALA A 182 7.37 -14.16 -15.39
C ALA A 182 7.29 -12.97 -14.41
N ALA A 183 7.40 -11.74 -14.93
CA ALA A 183 7.25 -10.52 -14.15
C ALA A 183 5.83 -10.39 -13.57
N ALA A 184 4.79 -10.73 -14.34
CA ALA A 184 3.40 -10.68 -13.89
C ALA A 184 3.15 -11.66 -12.72
N TYR A 185 3.66 -12.89 -12.80
CA TYR A 185 3.56 -13.83 -11.69
C TYR A 185 4.35 -13.38 -10.46
N THR A 186 5.54 -12.83 -10.67
CA THR A 186 6.37 -12.27 -9.58
C THR A 186 5.62 -11.13 -8.90
N ALA A 187 5.03 -10.21 -9.67
CA ALA A 187 4.23 -9.11 -9.17
C ALA A 187 3.04 -9.61 -8.36
N PHE A 188 2.26 -10.56 -8.90
CA PHE A 188 1.12 -11.14 -8.20
C PHE A 188 1.52 -11.84 -6.89
N ALA A 189 2.49 -12.74 -6.94
CA ALA A 189 2.88 -13.54 -5.78
C ALA A 189 3.45 -12.66 -4.64
N SER A 190 4.35 -11.74 -4.96
CA SER A 190 4.93 -10.83 -3.97
C SER A 190 3.89 -9.84 -3.43
N TYR A 191 2.96 -9.36 -4.26
CA TYR A 191 1.86 -8.49 -3.84
C TYR A 191 0.85 -9.21 -2.94
N ALA A 192 0.40 -10.41 -3.32
CA ALA A 192 -0.51 -11.21 -2.50
C ALA A 192 0.12 -11.56 -1.14
N THR A 193 1.39 -11.93 -1.14
CA THR A 193 2.15 -12.18 0.10
C THR A 193 2.24 -10.89 0.94
N ALA A 194 2.48 -9.73 0.32
CA ALA A 194 2.54 -8.45 1.01
C ALA A 194 1.22 -8.08 1.71
N VAL A 195 0.08 -8.48 1.14
CA VAL A 195 -1.24 -8.32 1.75
C VAL A 195 -1.42 -9.29 2.92
N ILE A 196 -1.00 -10.55 2.77
CA ILE A 196 -1.11 -11.57 3.82
C ILE A 196 -0.29 -11.19 5.04
N VAL A 197 0.99 -10.82 4.87
CA VAL A 197 1.87 -10.53 6.00
C VAL A 197 1.41 -9.33 6.82
N LEU A 198 0.64 -8.39 6.27
CA LEU A 198 0.09 -7.27 7.05
C LEU A 198 -1.17 -7.62 7.87
N LYS A 199 -1.79 -8.76 7.59
CA LYS A 199 -2.97 -9.23 8.32
C LYS A 199 -2.61 -9.97 9.62
N PHE A 200 -1.36 -10.41 9.74
CA PHE A 200 -0.78 -11.16 10.87
C PHE A 200 0.38 -10.39 11.51
#